data_AF-A0A1E7DPI6-F1
#
_entry.id   AF-A0A1E7DPI6-F1
#
_cell.length_a   1.000
_cell.length_b   1.000
_cell.length_c   1.000
_cell.angle_alpha   90.00
_cell.angle_beta   90.00
_cell.angle_gamma   90.00
#
_symmetry.space_group_name_H-M   'P 1'
#
loop_
_entity.id
_entity.type
_entity.pdbx_description
1 polymer ?
#
loop_
_entity_poly.entity_id
_entity_poly.type
_entity_poly.pdbx_seq_one_letter_code
_entity_poly.pdbx_strand_id
1 'polypeptide(L)'
;MKTFKVASFFFEKKGELIPIPLQDGLIINREDEQRSWLIELFLHEKDVQAVRSFEQDKPLTARIAISHRGNDPAMFTVSIRSFQPLENGTSVLFDAQLRQMRNEYAKQVLHSLVEQGLEGEQLLETFSEIIRKHPNAPDKEKNVIH
;
A
#
# COMPACT_ATOMS: atom_id res chain seq x y z
N MET A 1 -16.68 -8.29 -0.07
CA MET A 1 -15.34 -8.78 -0.47
C MET A 1 -15.10 -8.45 -1.93
N LYS A 2 -13.93 -7.90 -2.27
CA LYS A 2 -13.52 -7.61 -3.65
C LYS A 2 -12.16 -8.21 -3.93
N THR A 3 -12.01 -8.76 -5.13
CA THR A 3 -10.79 -9.46 -5.56
C THR A 3 -10.23 -8.80 -6.80
N PHE A 4 -8.91 -8.59 -6.82
CA PHE A 4 -8.22 -7.90 -7.90
C PHE A 4 -6.93 -8.63 -8.25
N LYS A 5 -6.44 -8.43 -9.48
CA LYS A 5 -5.13 -8.92 -9.91
C LYS A 5 -4.01 -8.09 -9.30
N VAL A 6 -2.91 -8.72 -8.90
CA VAL A 6 -1.64 -8.05 -8.60
C VAL A 6 -0.84 -7.92 -9.89
N ALA A 7 -0.63 -6.69 -10.35
CA ALA A 7 0.09 -6.43 -11.59
C ALA A 7 1.62 -6.35 -11.38
N SER A 8 2.04 -5.85 -10.21
CA SER A 8 3.43 -5.82 -9.75
C SER A 8 3.50 -5.66 -8.24
N PHE A 9 4.53 -6.25 -7.64
CA PHE A 9 4.79 -6.23 -6.20
C PHE A 9 6.24 -5.82 -5.92
N PHE A 10 6.42 -4.94 -4.93
CA PHE A 10 7.73 -4.46 -4.51
C PHE A 10 7.82 -4.50 -2.98
N PHE A 11 8.94 -4.94 -2.43
CA PHE A 11 9.28 -4.62 -1.04
C PHE A 11 10.02 -3.29 -0.96
N GLU A 12 9.80 -2.55 0.12
CA GLU A 12 10.54 -1.33 0.41
C GLU A 12 11.58 -1.61 1.51
N LYS A 13 12.87 -1.38 1.20
CA LYS A 13 13.97 -1.55 2.16
C LYS A 13 14.95 -0.39 2.03
N LYS A 14 15.20 0.32 3.14
CA LYS A 14 16.10 1.48 3.19
C LYS A 14 15.80 2.55 2.13
N GLY A 15 14.53 2.72 1.75
CA GLY A 15 14.09 3.67 0.74
C GLY A 15 14.18 3.18 -0.71
N GLU A 16 14.66 1.95 -0.93
CA GLU A 16 14.71 1.32 -2.25
C GLU A 16 13.52 0.38 -2.44
N LEU A 17 12.99 0.35 -3.68
CA LEU A 17 11.95 -0.59 -4.09
C LEU A 17 12.57 -1.79 -4.77
N ILE A 18 12.44 -2.94 -4.11
CA ILE A 18 12.97 -4.22 -4.56
C ILE A 18 11.83 -4.96 -5.26
N PRO A 19 11.85 -5.11 -6.60
CA PRO A 19 10.80 -5.81 -7.32
C PRO A 19 10.82 -7.30 -7.00
N ILE A 20 9.63 -7.89 -6.84
CA ILE A 20 9.45 -9.34 -6.70
C ILE A 20 8.87 -9.88 -8.01
N PRO A 21 9.66 -10.60 -8.82
CA PRO A 21 9.16 -11.26 -10.02
C PRO A 21 8.10 -12.29 -9.64
N LEU A 22 6.88 -12.13 -10.18
CA LEU A 22 5.74 -13.00 -9.95
C LEU A 22 5.22 -13.55 -11.28
N GLN A 23 4.81 -14.83 -11.29
CA GLN A 23 4.10 -15.44 -12.41
C GLN A 23 2.67 -14.92 -12.47
N ASP A 24 1.99 -14.92 -11.32
CA ASP A 24 0.67 -14.34 -11.16
C ASP A 24 0.48 -13.86 -9.72
N GLY A 25 -0.59 -13.10 -9.47
CA GLY A 25 -0.91 -12.68 -8.12
C GLY A 25 -2.31 -12.15 -7.97
N LEU A 26 -2.84 -12.32 -6.76
CA LEU A 26 -4.19 -11.98 -6.37
C LEU A 26 -4.14 -11.14 -5.09
N ILE A 27 -5.00 -10.14 -5.01
CA ILE A 27 -5.19 -9.36 -3.80
C ILE A 27 -6.68 -9.22 -3.49
N ILE A 28 -7.05 -9.49 -2.24
CA ILE A 28 -8.43 -9.50 -1.76
C ILE A 28 -8.59 -8.42 -0.70
N ASN A 29 -9.51 -7.49 -0.95
CA ASN A 29 -10.02 -6.59 0.09
C ASN A 29 -11.07 -7.35 0.90
N ARG A 30 -10.80 -7.60 2.18
CA ARG A 30 -11.75 -8.29 3.06
C ARG A 30 -12.95 -7.41 3.42
N GLU A 31 -12.85 -6.10 3.20
CA GLU A 31 -13.89 -5.10 3.52
C GLU A 31 -14.36 -5.19 4.99
N ASP A 32 -13.45 -5.55 5.89
CA ASP A 32 -13.66 -5.54 7.33
C ASP A 32 -13.29 -4.19 7.95
N GLU A 33 -13.71 -3.98 9.20
CA GLU A 33 -13.41 -2.76 9.96
C GLU A 33 -11.90 -2.53 10.17
N GLN A 34 -11.10 -3.59 10.07
CA GLN A 34 -9.65 -3.55 10.25
C GLN A 34 -8.90 -3.15 8.97
N ARG A 35 -9.63 -2.87 7.86
CA ARG A 35 -9.08 -2.56 6.55
C ARG A 35 -8.06 -3.62 6.12
N SER A 36 -8.37 -4.89 6.39
CA SER A 36 -7.45 -5.99 6.16
C SER A 36 -7.52 -6.51 4.71
N TRP A 37 -6.36 -6.91 4.22
CA TRP A 37 -6.16 -7.41 2.87
C TRP A 37 -5.41 -8.74 2.93
N LEU A 38 -5.72 -9.60 1.98
CA LEU A 38 -4.99 -10.84 1.75
C LEU A 38 -4.33 -10.76 0.39
N ILE A 39 -3.05 -11.11 0.31
CA ILE A 39 -2.31 -11.12 -0.96
C ILE A 39 -1.74 -12.52 -1.15
N GLU A 40 -1.91 -13.05 -2.36
CA GLU A 40 -1.28 -14.28 -2.79
C GLU A 40 -0.43 -13.99 -4.03
N LEU A 41 0.85 -14.37 -3.98
CA LEU A 41 1.75 -14.29 -5.12
C LEU A 41 2.15 -15.70 -5.52
N PHE A 42 2.11 -16.00 -6.81
CA PHE A 42 2.65 -17.24 -7.36
C PHE A 42 4.00 -16.94 -8.01
N LEU A 43 5.06 -17.56 -7.51
CA LEU A 43 6.45 -17.27 -7.88
C LEU A 43 7.13 -18.48 -8.50
N HIS A 44 8.09 -18.28 -9.39
CA HIS A 44 9.03 -19.35 -9.74
C HIS A 44 9.93 -19.68 -8.54
N GLU A 45 10.36 -20.93 -8.42
CA GLU A 45 11.25 -21.39 -7.35
C GLU A 45 12.53 -20.53 -7.21
N LYS A 46 13.11 -20.09 -8.33
CA LYS A 46 14.29 -19.21 -8.34
C LYS A 46 14.05 -17.85 -7.67
N ASP A 47 12.81 -17.37 -7.67
CA ASP A 47 12.44 -16.04 -7.19
C ASP A 47 11.93 -16.09 -5.72
N VAL A 48 11.64 -17.28 -5.19
CA VAL A 48 11.17 -17.47 -3.80
C VAL A 48 12.18 -16.92 -2.79
N GLN A 49 13.48 -17.09 -3.05
CA GLN A 49 14.52 -16.61 -2.16
C GLN A 49 14.51 -15.07 -2.00
N ALA A 50 14.05 -14.34 -3.02
CA ALA A 50 13.89 -12.89 -2.95
C ALA A 50 12.81 -12.47 -1.96
N VAL A 51 11.82 -13.32 -1.68
CA VAL A 51 10.84 -13.07 -0.62
C VAL A 51 11.32 -13.57 0.73
N ARG A 52 11.98 -14.74 0.77
CA ARG A 52 12.53 -15.31 2.01
C ARG A 52 13.52 -14.39 2.72
N SER A 53 14.28 -13.59 1.97
CA SER A 53 15.21 -12.61 2.55
C SER A 53 14.53 -11.52 3.40
N PHE A 54 13.19 -11.42 3.37
CA PHE A 54 12.39 -10.48 4.14
C PHE A 54 11.58 -11.13 5.28
N GLU A 55 11.68 -12.45 5.49
CA GLU A 55 10.90 -13.16 6.54
C GLU A 55 11.13 -12.59 7.95
N GLN A 56 12.35 -12.13 8.22
CA GLN A 56 12.74 -11.58 9.52
C GLN A 56 12.57 -10.05 9.60
N ASP A 57 12.27 -9.38 8.48
CA ASP A 57 12.10 -7.93 8.45
C ASP A 57 10.71 -7.57 9.00
N LYS A 58 10.66 -6.88 10.14
CA LYS A 58 9.40 -6.41 10.76
C LYS A 58 9.56 -4.98 11.28
N PRO A 59 8.67 -4.03 10.91
CA PRO A 59 7.55 -4.16 9.97
C PRO A 59 8.01 -4.19 8.50
N LEU A 60 7.33 -4.98 7.66
CA LEU A 60 7.62 -5.06 6.23
C LEU A 60 6.65 -4.17 5.45
N THR A 61 7.20 -3.30 4.59
CA THR A 61 6.40 -2.43 3.72
C THR A 61 6.45 -2.96 2.30
N ALA A 62 5.29 -3.05 1.66
CA ALA A 62 5.17 -3.41 0.25
C ALA A 62 4.45 -2.34 -0.53
N ARG A 63 4.78 -2.23 -1.82
CA ARG A 63 4.05 -1.41 -2.80
C ARG A 63 3.47 -2.32 -3.86
N ILE A 64 2.19 -2.18 -4.14
CA ILE A 64 1.43 -3.12 -4.97
C ILE A 64 0.63 -2.36 -6.02
N ALA A 65 0.92 -2.60 -7.30
CA ALA A 65 0.07 -2.10 -8.38
C ALA A 65 -1.09 -3.07 -8.58
N ILE A 66 -2.32 -2.58 -8.38
CA ILE A 66 -3.54 -3.38 -8.43
C ILE A 66 -4.18 -3.25 -9.82
N SER A 67 -4.62 -4.36 -10.39
CA SER A 67 -5.23 -4.52 -11.73
C SER A 67 -4.28 -4.27 -12.91
N HIS A 68 -3.62 -3.11 -12.98
CA HIS A 68 -2.76 -2.73 -14.10
C HIS A 68 -1.42 -2.15 -13.64
N ARG A 69 -0.33 -2.43 -14.38
CA ARG A 69 1.03 -1.98 -14.04
C ARG A 69 1.24 -0.46 -14.15
N GLY A 70 0.39 0.22 -14.93
CA GLY A 70 0.42 1.68 -15.05
C GLY A 70 -0.23 2.42 -13.87
N ASN A 71 -0.84 1.70 -12.93
CA ASN A 71 -1.41 2.31 -11.73
C ASN A 71 -0.31 2.62 -10.72
N ASP A 72 -0.45 3.76 -10.03
CA ASP A 72 0.41 4.09 -8.89
C ASP A 72 0.31 2.98 -7.82
N PRO A 73 1.42 2.33 -7.44
CA PRO A 73 1.40 1.27 -6.45
C PRO A 73 0.91 1.76 -5.09
N ALA A 74 -0.14 1.12 -4.57
CA ALA A 74 -0.64 1.36 -3.23
C ALA A 74 0.34 0.79 -2.18
N MET A 75 0.51 1.51 -1.07
CA MET A 75 1.43 1.11 0.01
C MET A 75 0.70 0.25 1.04
N PHE A 76 1.30 -0.86 1.42
CA PHE A 76 0.77 -1.78 2.42
C PHE A 76 1.83 -2.06 3.50
N THR A 77 1.39 -2.19 4.75
CA THR A 77 2.13 -2.96 5.74
C THR A 77 1.77 -4.41 5.52
N VAL A 78 2.77 -5.28 5.39
CA VAL A 78 2.54 -6.70 5.09
C VAL A 78 3.26 -7.60 6.09
N SER A 79 2.76 -8.82 6.23
CA SER A 79 3.44 -9.90 6.95
C SER A 79 3.32 -11.18 6.13
N ILE A 80 4.45 -11.85 5.91
CA ILE A 80 4.48 -13.15 5.25
C ILE A 80 3.80 -14.16 6.17
N ARG A 81 2.76 -14.83 5.67
CA ARG A 81 1.98 -15.82 6.42
C ARG A 81 2.46 -17.24 6.16
N SER A 82 2.71 -17.58 4.89
CA SER A 82 3.13 -18.93 4.52
C SER A 82 3.73 -19.00 3.12
N PHE A 83 4.56 -20.01 2.92
CA PHE A 83 5.02 -20.47 1.61
C PHE A 83 4.43 -21.85 1.36
N GLN A 84 3.76 -22.04 0.24
CA GLN A 84 3.18 -23.30 -0.17
C GLN A 84 3.76 -23.71 -1.52
N PRO A 85 4.69 -24.68 -1.55
CA PRO A 85 5.19 -25.24 -2.80
C PRO A 85 4.04 -25.90 -3.58
N LEU A 86 4.00 -25.65 -4.88
CA LEU A 86 3.09 -26.20 -5.87
C LEU A 86 3.90 -26.78 -7.03
N GLU A 87 3.26 -27.44 -7.99
CA GLU A 87 3.95 -28.16 -9.08
C GLU A 87 4.88 -27.25 -9.91
N ASN A 88 4.47 -26.00 -10.17
CA ASN A 88 5.16 -25.08 -11.09
C ASN A 88 5.74 -23.83 -10.41
N GLY A 89 5.88 -23.86 -9.10
CA GLY A 89 6.35 -22.72 -8.30
C GLY A 89 5.82 -22.74 -6.88
N THR A 90 5.95 -21.63 -6.19
CA THR A 90 5.52 -21.50 -4.80
C THR A 90 4.48 -20.40 -4.68
N SER A 91 3.36 -20.69 -4.03
CA SER A 91 2.41 -19.68 -3.58
C SER A 91 2.92 -19.07 -2.27
N VAL A 92 2.93 -17.74 -2.20
CA VAL A 92 3.29 -17.00 -0.99
C VAL A 92 2.10 -16.16 -0.57
N LEU A 93 1.66 -16.39 0.67
CA LEU A 93 0.51 -15.73 1.25
C LEU A 93 0.95 -14.63 2.21
N PHE A 94 0.28 -13.49 2.15
CA PHE A 94 0.52 -12.35 3.02
C PHE A 94 -0.78 -11.86 3.66
N ASP A 95 -0.72 -11.53 4.93
CA ASP A 95 -1.70 -10.61 5.53
C ASP A 95 -1.19 -9.18 5.35
N ALA A 96 -2.10 -8.25 5.06
CA ALA A 96 -1.76 -6.89 4.71
C ALA A 96 -2.76 -5.87 5.25
N GLN A 97 -2.27 -4.66 5.48
CA GLN A 97 -3.08 -3.49 5.82
C GLN A 97 -2.70 -2.35 4.88
N LEU A 98 -3.70 -1.77 4.23
CA LEU A 98 -3.50 -0.63 3.34
C LEU A 98 -3.04 0.57 4.18
N ARG A 99 -1.85 1.11 3.88
CA ARG A 99 -1.39 2.37 4.46
C ARG A 99 -2.04 3.50 3.69
N GLN A 100 -2.60 4.45 4.42
CA GLN A 100 -3.25 5.60 3.81
C GLN A 100 -2.22 6.37 2.98
N MET A 101 -2.49 6.51 1.68
CA MET A 101 -1.61 7.24 0.77
C MET A 101 -1.61 8.70 1.19
N ARG A 102 -0.44 9.22 1.61
CA ARG A 102 -0.21 10.63 1.99
C ARG A 102 -0.82 11.63 1.00
N ASN A 103 -0.93 11.24 -0.28
CA ASN A 103 -1.50 12.04 -1.35
C ASN A 103 -2.99 12.34 -1.18
N GLU A 104 -3.80 11.44 -0.62
CA GLU A 104 -5.23 11.73 -0.42
C GLU A 104 -5.44 12.72 0.73
N TYR A 105 -4.73 12.53 1.84
CA TYR A 105 -4.69 13.54 2.91
C TYR A 105 -4.16 14.88 2.41
N ALA A 106 -3.09 14.88 1.62
CA ALA A 106 -2.56 16.09 1.00
C ALA A 106 -3.58 16.78 0.09
N LYS A 107 -4.31 16.03 -0.75
CA LYS A 107 -5.38 16.59 -1.58
C LYS A 107 -6.50 17.19 -0.75
N GLN A 108 -6.92 16.52 0.32
CA GLN A 108 -7.96 17.03 1.22
C GLN A 108 -7.53 18.32 1.94
N VAL A 109 -6.29 18.36 2.45
CA VAL A 109 -5.73 19.57 3.07
C VAL A 109 -5.68 20.70 2.05
N LEU A 110 -5.15 20.44 0.85
CA LEU A 110 -5.08 21.44 -0.21
C LEU A 110 -6.47 21.97 -0.59
N HIS A 111 -7.45 21.08 -0.78
CA HIS A 111 -8.83 21.44 -1.09
C HIS A 111 -9.44 22.32 0.00
N SER A 112 -9.28 21.93 1.27
CA SER A 112 -9.80 22.69 2.42
C SER A 112 -9.19 24.09 2.53
N LEU A 113 -7.89 24.24 2.23
CA LEU A 113 -7.23 25.55 2.25
C LEU A 113 -7.69 26.45 1.09
N VAL A 114 -7.91 25.88 -0.09
CA VAL A 114 -8.47 26.62 -1.24
C VAL A 114 -9.91 27.05 -0.96
N GLU A 115 -10.74 26.18 -0.35
CA GLU A 115 -12.12 26.54 0.08
C GLU A 115 -12.13 27.66 1.13
N GLN A 116 -11.09 27.76 1.95
CA GLN A 116 -10.89 28.86 2.89
C GLN A 116 -10.38 30.15 2.23
N GLY A 117 -10.15 30.15 0.91
CA GLY A 117 -9.69 31.30 0.13
C GLY A 117 -8.19 31.57 0.24
N LEU A 118 -7.38 30.59 0.70
CA LEU A 118 -5.92 30.74 0.69
C LEU A 118 -5.39 30.56 -0.73
N GLU A 119 -4.48 31.44 -1.11
CA GLU A 119 -3.84 31.46 -2.43
C GLU A 119 -2.35 31.82 -2.31
N GLY A 120 -1.61 31.62 -3.41
CA GLY A 120 -0.20 32.04 -3.52
C GLY A 120 0.70 31.46 -2.43
N GLU A 121 1.63 32.27 -1.93
CA GLU A 121 2.63 31.85 -0.95
C GLU A 121 2.01 31.40 0.38
N GLN A 122 0.92 32.05 0.79
CA GLN A 122 0.23 31.74 2.04
C GLN A 122 -0.39 30.33 2.03
N LEU A 123 -0.91 29.90 0.87
CA LEU A 123 -1.39 28.53 0.67
C LEU A 123 -0.25 27.53 0.80
N LEU A 124 0.90 27.82 0.17
CA LEU A 124 2.07 26.93 0.17
C LEU A 124 2.69 26.77 1.56
N GLU A 125 2.85 27.85 2.31
CA GLU A 125 3.38 27.82 3.68
C GLU A 125 2.45 27.02 4.60
N THR A 126 1.15 27.36 4.59
CA THR A 126 0.15 26.72 5.46
C THR A 126 0.00 25.23 5.14
N PHE A 127 -0.03 24.89 3.86
CA PHE A 127 -0.05 23.50 3.40
C PHE A 127 1.18 22.73 3.90
N SER A 128 2.38 23.29 3.69
CA SER A 128 3.65 22.65 4.07
C SER A 128 3.73 22.42 5.58
N GLU A 129 3.25 23.37 6.39
CA GLU A 129 3.19 23.21 7.84
C GLU A 129 2.27 22.07 8.28
N ILE A 130 1.06 21.99 7.73
CA ILE A 130 0.06 20.98 8.10
C ILE A 130 0.56 19.58 7.74
N ILE A 131 1.12 19.41 6.54
CA ILE A 131 1.69 18.13 6.09
C ILE A 131 2.87 17.71 6.97
N ARG A 132 3.70 18.66 7.41
CA ARG A 132 4.84 18.38 8.30
C ARG A 132 4.38 17.94 9.70
N LYS A 133 3.32 18.55 10.24
CA LYS A 133 2.78 18.27 11.58
C LYS A 133 2.01 16.94 11.63
N HIS A 134 1.48 16.47 10.50
CA HIS A 134 0.64 15.26 10.42
C HIS A 134 1.09 14.27 9.33
N PRO A 135 2.27 13.62 9.48
CA PRO A 135 2.84 12.77 8.44
C PRO A 135 2.05 11.47 8.16
N ASN A 136 1.17 11.04 9.09
CA ASN A 136 0.39 9.80 9.00
C ASN A 136 -1.09 9.99 9.42
N ALA A 137 -1.67 11.19 9.32
CA ALA A 137 -3.05 11.39 9.79
C ALA A 137 -4.03 10.52 8.97
N PRO A 138 -4.79 9.63 9.63
CA PRO A 138 -5.84 8.90 8.95
C PRO A 138 -7.02 9.83 8.63
N ASP A 139 -7.77 9.46 7.59
CA ASP A 139 -9.04 10.11 7.24
C ASP A 139 -9.94 10.09 8.48
N LYS A 140 -10.25 11.27 9.03
CA LYS A 140 -11.47 11.41 9.79
C LYS A 140 -12.60 11.52 8.77
N GLU A 141 -13.15 10.37 8.40
CA GLU A 141 -14.36 10.30 7.61
C GLU A 141 -15.46 11.15 8.26
N LYS A 142 -16.10 11.93 7.38
CA LYS A 142 -17.22 12.82 7.64
C LYS A 142 -18.37 12.04 8.29
N ASN A 143 -18.73 12.41 9.51
CA ASN A 143 -20.07 12.20 10.03
C ASN A 143 -20.63 13.54 10.51
N VAL A 144 -21.37 14.18 9.60
CA VAL A 144 -22.24 15.35 9.75
C VAL A 144 -23.35 14.97 8.74
N ILE A 145 -24.64 14.74 9.03
CA ILE A 145 -25.57 15.10 10.11
C ILE A 145 -26.78 14.14 9.99
N HIS A 146 -27.40 13.75 11.10
CA HIS A 146 -28.79 14.09 11.47
C HIS A 146 -28.97 13.86 12.97
#